data_AF-A0A3A4ZW40-F1
#
_entry.id   AF-A0A3A4ZW40-F1
#
_cell.length_a   1.000
_cell.length_b   1.000
_cell.length_c   1.000
_cell.angle_alpha   90.00
_cell.angle_beta   90.00
_cell.angle_gamma   90.00
#
_symmetry.space_group_name_H-M   'P 1'
#
loop_
_entity.id
_entity.type
_entity.pdbx_description
1 polymer ?
#
loop_
_entity_poly.entity_id
_entity_poly.type
_entity_poly.pdbx_seq_one_letter_code
_entity_poly.pdbx_strand_id
1 'polypeptide(L)'
;DMGITVIHRSDGSGTTFILSEYLSKANQEWRKRIGFGKSLRWPVGRKARGNPGVAGLVNQISGSIGYVELVYALGNNMAIGAVKNRSGRFVAPSTESVSLAARVDLPEHSEPSLTDTSSAEGYPISGFTWLLVYTEQNYLGRSRERAEDLAELLWWVTHDGQDHTTTLHYAPLPEEAVKQAEELLKTLTHNGSPLLQ
;
A
#
# COMPACT_ATOMS: atom_id res chain seq x y z
N ASP A 1 4.32 -34.65 6.58
CA ASP A 1 3.65 -33.42 6.07
C ASP A 1 3.25 -32.51 7.23
N MET A 2 3.48 -31.20 7.07
CA MET A 2 3.12 -30.19 8.07
C MET A 2 1.83 -29.48 7.64
N GLY A 3 0.87 -29.34 8.56
CA GLY A 3 -0.37 -28.61 8.29
C GLY A 3 -0.13 -27.10 8.10
N ILE A 4 -0.97 -26.46 7.29
CA ILE A 4 -0.89 -25.01 7.04
C ILE A 4 -1.84 -24.26 7.96
N THR A 5 -1.32 -23.28 8.71
CA THR A 5 -2.14 -22.35 9.50
C THR A 5 -2.22 -20.99 8.83
N VAL A 6 -3.36 -20.65 8.24
CA VAL A 6 -3.59 -19.32 7.66
C VAL A 6 -3.73 -18.28 8.76
N ILE A 7 -3.03 -17.15 8.64
CA ILE A 7 -3.15 -15.97 9.52
C ILE A 7 -3.66 -14.80 8.67
N HIS A 8 -4.68 -14.10 9.16
CA HIS A 8 -5.25 -12.95 8.46
C HIS A 8 -5.60 -11.81 9.41
N ARG A 9 -5.78 -10.62 8.85
CA ARG A 9 -6.15 -9.42 9.61
C ARG A 9 -7.53 -9.56 10.26
N SER A 10 -7.65 -9.05 11.48
CA SER A 10 -8.90 -8.96 12.23
C SER A 10 -9.62 -7.63 12.05
N ASP A 11 -8.88 -6.59 11.69
CA ASP A 11 -9.32 -5.21 11.53
C ASP A 11 -9.46 -4.81 10.05
N GLY A 12 -10.23 -3.74 9.80
CA GLY A 12 -10.36 -3.15 8.47
C GLY A 12 -9.01 -2.66 7.97
N SER A 13 -8.55 -3.19 6.83
CA SER A 13 -7.14 -3.17 6.47
C SER A 13 -6.91 -2.91 4.98
N GLY A 14 -6.11 -1.90 4.65
CA GLY A 14 -5.63 -1.67 3.28
C GLY A 14 -4.76 -2.82 2.77
N THR A 15 -3.93 -3.43 3.62
CA THR A 15 -3.15 -4.63 3.26
C THR A 15 -4.05 -5.80 2.86
N THR A 16 -5.20 -5.95 3.53
CA THR A 16 -6.21 -6.97 3.18
C THR A 16 -6.85 -6.65 1.84
N PHE A 17 -7.14 -5.37 1.59
CA PHE A 17 -7.67 -4.92 0.31
C PHE A 17 -6.72 -5.28 -0.84
N ILE A 18 -5.44 -4.89 -0.74
CA ILE A 18 -4.43 -5.15 -1.77
C ILE A 18 -4.27 -6.67 -2.02
N LEU A 19 -4.11 -7.47 -0.96
CA LEU A 19 -3.99 -8.92 -1.11
C LEU A 19 -5.23 -9.52 -1.80
N SER A 20 -6.41 -9.17 -1.30
CA SER A 20 -7.65 -9.78 -1.79
C SER A 20 -8.04 -9.33 -3.19
N GLU A 21 -7.64 -8.12 -3.58
CA GLU A 21 -7.77 -7.64 -4.96
C GLU A 21 -6.90 -8.49 -5.88
N TYR A 22 -5.62 -8.70 -5.54
CA TYR A 22 -4.74 -9.62 -6.27
C TYR A 22 -5.36 -11.03 -6.36
N LEU A 23 -5.80 -11.61 -5.24
CA LEU A 23 -6.42 -12.95 -5.23
C LEU A 23 -7.68 -13.01 -6.11
N SER A 24 -8.46 -11.93 -6.14
CA SER A 24 -9.65 -11.85 -7.00
C SER A 24 -9.34 -11.70 -8.48
N LYS A 25 -8.15 -11.19 -8.86
CA LYS A 25 -7.67 -11.14 -10.24
C LYS A 25 -7.08 -12.49 -10.66
N ALA A 26 -6.27 -13.09 -9.79
CA ALA A 26 -5.55 -14.34 -10.07
C ALA A 26 -6.42 -15.60 -9.95
N ASN A 27 -7.52 -15.56 -9.18
CA ASN A 27 -8.36 -16.73 -8.91
C ASN A 27 -9.86 -16.39 -9.01
N GLN A 28 -10.52 -16.91 -10.04
CA GLN A 28 -11.96 -16.69 -10.28
C GLN A 28 -12.84 -17.28 -9.16
N GLU A 29 -12.43 -18.37 -8.53
CA GLU A 29 -13.20 -18.98 -7.45
C GLU A 29 -13.13 -18.14 -6.17
N TRP A 30 -11.95 -17.59 -5.86
CA TRP A 30 -11.80 -16.59 -4.81
C TRP A 30 -12.71 -15.38 -5.07
N ARG A 31 -12.66 -14.84 -6.29
CA ARG A 31 -13.48 -13.68 -6.68
C ARG A 31 -14.98 -13.93 -6.47
N LYS A 32 -15.47 -15.11 -6.86
CA LYS A 32 -16.90 -15.48 -6.75
C LYS A 32 -17.33 -15.72 -5.31
N ARG A 33 -16.50 -16.40 -4.50
CA ARG A 33 -16.89 -16.82 -3.14
C ARG A 33 -16.59 -15.80 -2.05
N ILE A 34 -15.48 -15.08 -2.18
CA ILE A 34 -14.93 -14.22 -1.12
C ILE A 34 -14.86 -12.76 -1.61
N GLY A 35 -14.36 -12.53 -2.82
CA GLY A 35 -14.16 -11.20 -3.38
C GLY A 35 -12.98 -10.46 -2.72
N PHE A 36 -13.02 -9.13 -2.78
CA PHE A 36 -11.99 -8.26 -2.23
C PHE A 36 -12.59 -7.10 -1.42
N GLY A 37 -11.80 -6.57 -0.50
CA GLY A 37 -12.25 -5.52 0.41
C GLY A 37 -11.31 -5.36 1.60
N LYS A 38 -11.57 -4.34 2.42
CA LYS A 38 -10.79 -4.08 3.65
C LYS A 38 -11.09 -5.09 4.76
N SER A 39 -12.23 -5.78 4.69
CA SER A 39 -12.69 -6.81 5.62
C SER A 39 -13.41 -7.91 4.85
N LEU A 40 -13.07 -9.17 5.12
CA LEU A 40 -13.61 -10.33 4.40
C LEU A 40 -14.15 -11.39 5.35
N ARG A 41 -15.07 -12.22 4.84
CA ARG A 41 -15.51 -13.45 5.51
C ARG A 41 -14.53 -14.58 5.19
N TRP A 42 -13.41 -14.59 5.90
CA TRP A 42 -12.38 -15.62 5.74
C TRP A 42 -12.95 -17.02 6.08
N PRO A 43 -12.77 -18.02 5.19
CA PRO A 43 -13.31 -19.36 5.41
C PRO A 43 -12.53 -20.14 6.48
N VAL A 44 -11.25 -19.81 6.67
CA VAL A 44 -10.33 -20.44 7.61
C VAL A 44 -9.31 -19.42 8.11
N GLY A 45 -8.60 -19.80 9.18
CA GLY A 45 -7.42 -19.08 9.66
C GLY A 45 -7.62 -18.40 11.01
N ARG A 46 -6.51 -17.92 11.57
CA ARG A 46 -6.48 -17.16 12.82
C ARG A 46 -6.45 -15.67 12.51
N LYS A 47 -7.17 -14.92 13.34
CA LYS A 47 -7.27 -13.47 13.28
C LYS A 47 -6.14 -12.83 14.09
N ALA A 48 -5.45 -11.85 13.52
CA ALA A 48 -4.51 -11.00 14.22
C ALA A 48 -4.71 -9.52 13.85
N ARG A 49 -4.45 -8.62 14.79
CA ARG A 49 -4.66 -7.19 14.60
C ARG A 49 -3.40 -6.53 14.03
N GLY A 50 -3.54 -5.77 12.96
CA GLY A 50 -2.44 -5.04 12.34
C GLY A 50 -1.37 -5.93 11.70
N ASN A 51 -0.42 -5.31 11.00
CA ASN A 51 0.79 -6.00 10.52
C ASN A 51 1.62 -6.62 11.67
N PRO A 52 1.86 -5.94 12.82
CA PRO A 52 2.62 -6.52 13.92
C PRO A 52 2.02 -7.83 14.45
N GLY A 53 0.69 -7.88 14.61
CA GLY A 53 0.01 -9.07 15.10
C GLY A 53 0.11 -10.24 14.13
N VAL A 54 -0.04 -9.99 12.82
CA VAL A 54 0.11 -11.04 11.80
C VAL A 54 1.55 -11.55 11.76
N ALA A 55 2.54 -10.66 11.72
CA ALA A 55 3.97 -11.02 11.74
C ALA A 55 4.31 -11.86 12.98
N GLY A 56 3.85 -11.43 14.16
CA GLY A 56 4.08 -12.14 15.42
C GLY A 56 3.51 -13.57 15.40
N LEU A 57 2.27 -13.76 14.93
CA LEU A 57 1.70 -15.10 14.84
C LEU A 57 2.40 -15.97 13.80
N VAL A 58 2.83 -15.39 12.67
CA VAL A 58 3.56 -16.16 11.65
C VAL A 58 4.89 -16.66 12.19
N ASN A 59 5.62 -15.83 12.93
CA ASN A 59 6.88 -16.22 13.54
C ASN A 59 6.72 -17.27 14.66
N GLN A 60 5.59 -17.24 15.39
CA GLN A 60 5.35 -18.16 16.51
C GLN A 60 4.81 -19.53 16.09
N ILE A 61 4.08 -19.61 14.98
CA ILE A 61 3.35 -20.81 14.58
C ILE A 61 4.06 -21.47 13.41
N SER A 62 4.73 -22.59 13.65
CA SER A 62 5.32 -23.41 12.59
C SER A 62 4.27 -23.85 11.57
N GLY A 63 4.61 -23.74 10.29
CA GLY A 63 3.68 -24.06 9.18
C GLY A 63 2.60 -23.01 8.93
N SER A 64 2.71 -21.83 9.54
CA SER A 64 1.79 -20.74 9.24
C SER A 64 2.11 -20.00 7.94
N ILE A 65 1.10 -19.35 7.39
CA ILE A 65 1.22 -18.42 6.26
C ILE A 65 0.36 -17.19 6.55
N GLY A 66 0.91 -16.01 6.33
CA GLY A 66 0.21 -14.74 6.49
C GLY A 66 0.67 -13.72 5.46
N TYR A 67 0.13 -12.52 5.55
CA TYR A 67 0.47 -11.40 4.69
C TYR A 67 0.73 -10.15 5.53
N VAL A 68 1.83 -9.49 5.24
CA VAL A 68 2.24 -8.25 5.88
C VAL A 68 2.86 -7.33 4.84
N GLU A 69 2.91 -6.05 5.15
CA GLU A 69 3.73 -5.10 4.37
C GLU A 69 5.22 -5.50 4.46
N LEU A 70 6.00 -5.25 3.40
CA LEU A 70 7.36 -5.76 3.22
C LEU A 70 8.28 -5.36 4.37
N VAL A 71 8.15 -4.15 4.92
CA VAL A 71 8.99 -3.70 6.04
C VAL A 71 8.88 -4.62 7.26
N TYR A 72 7.69 -5.19 7.51
CA TYR A 72 7.47 -6.09 8.65
C TYR A 72 8.15 -7.43 8.42
N ALA A 73 8.11 -7.94 7.19
CA ALA A 73 8.76 -9.20 6.86
C ALA A 73 10.29 -9.07 6.95
N LEU A 74 10.86 -8.00 6.39
CA LEU A 74 12.29 -7.72 6.45
C LEU A 74 12.76 -7.43 7.87
N GLY A 75 12.09 -6.54 8.60
CA GLY A 75 12.44 -6.17 9.96
C GLY A 75 12.34 -7.31 10.98
N ASN A 76 11.57 -8.36 10.67
CA ASN A 76 11.45 -9.56 11.52
C ASN A 76 12.20 -10.78 10.96
N ASN A 77 13.03 -10.62 9.91
CA ASN A 77 13.78 -11.69 9.25
C ASN A 77 12.89 -12.89 8.84
N MET A 78 11.69 -12.61 8.34
CA MET A 78 10.71 -13.62 7.98
C MET A 78 11.08 -14.27 6.65
N ALA A 79 10.73 -15.54 6.47
CA ALA A 79 10.73 -16.15 5.14
C ALA A 79 9.62 -15.52 4.28
N ILE A 80 9.97 -15.12 3.06
CA ILE A 80 9.05 -14.43 2.13
C ILE A 80 8.93 -15.25 0.84
N GLY A 81 7.70 -15.48 0.38
CA GLY A 81 7.43 -16.21 -0.85
C GLY A 81 7.43 -15.31 -2.08
N ALA A 82 7.98 -15.80 -3.19
CA ALA A 82 7.76 -15.20 -4.50
C ALA A 82 6.32 -15.49 -4.97
N VAL A 83 5.71 -14.54 -5.66
CA VAL A 83 4.31 -14.63 -6.12
C VAL A 83 4.26 -14.57 -7.63
N LYS A 84 3.42 -15.43 -8.24
CA LYS A 84 3.22 -15.46 -9.69
C LYS A 84 2.46 -14.21 -10.13
N ASN A 85 3.04 -13.41 -11.02
CA ASN A 85 2.36 -12.27 -11.62
C ASN A 85 1.60 -12.64 -12.91
N ARG A 86 0.90 -11.66 -13.49
CA ARG A 86 0.13 -11.79 -14.73
C ARG A 86 0.92 -12.35 -15.91
N SER A 87 2.21 -12.03 -16.00
CA SER A 87 3.12 -12.54 -17.04
C SER A 87 3.58 -13.98 -16.78
N GLY A 88 3.11 -14.59 -15.69
CA GLY A 88 3.39 -15.97 -15.34
C GLY A 88 4.69 -16.20 -14.58
N ARG A 89 5.41 -15.13 -14.22
CA ARG A 89 6.69 -15.19 -13.52
C ARG A 89 6.48 -15.15 -12.01
N PHE A 90 7.23 -15.96 -11.27
CA PHE A 90 7.32 -15.82 -9.82
C PHE A 90 8.32 -14.71 -9.49
N VAL A 91 7.83 -13.64 -8.86
CA VAL A 91 8.61 -12.45 -8.51
C VAL A 91 8.69 -12.34 -7.00
N ALA A 92 9.90 -12.14 -6.48
CA ALA A 92 10.11 -11.84 -5.06
C ALA A 92 9.84 -10.36 -4.76
N PRO A 93 9.34 -10.01 -3.57
CA PRO A 93 9.11 -8.62 -3.23
C PRO A 93 10.44 -7.90 -2.94
N SER A 94 10.61 -6.74 -3.56
CA SER A 94 11.69 -5.79 -3.32
C SER A 94 11.20 -4.38 -3.64
N THR A 95 11.92 -3.35 -3.22
CA THR A 95 11.61 -1.97 -3.63
C THR A 95 11.61 -1.84 -5.15
N GLU A 96 12.55 -2.50 -5.85
CA GLU A 96 12.61 -2.54 -7.30
C GLU A 96 11.38 -3.19 -7.95
N SER A 97 10.97 -4.38 -7.50
CA SER A 97 9.83 -5.08 -8.10
C SER A 97 8.50 -4.37 -7.78
N VAL A 98 8.42 -3.65 -6.67
CA VAL A 98 7.29 -2.75 -6.35
C VAL A 98 7.30 -1.52 -7.27
N SER A 99 8.43 -0.85 -7.47
CA SER A 99 8.55 0.26 -8.43
C SER A 99 8.18 -0.15 -9.85
N LEU A 100 8.55 -1.38 -10.26
CA LEU A 100 8.18 -1.93 -11.57
C LEU A 100 6.68 -2.21 -11.68
N ALA A 101 6.01 -2.58 -10.59
CA ALA A 101 4.56 -2.74 -10.56
C ALA A 101 3.82 -1.39 -10.63
N ALA A 102 4.42 -0.31 -10.14
CA ALA A 102 3.86 1.04 -10.11
C ALA A 102 3.89 1.78 -11.46
N ARG A 103 4.50 1.19 -12.50
CA ARG A 103 4.51 1.74 -13.88
C ARG A 103 3.17 1.50 -14.58
N VAL A 104 2.13 2.15 -14.08
CA VAL A 104 0.78 2.13 -14.63
C VAL A 104 0.33 3.55 -14.96
N ASP A 105 -0.69 3.67 -15.80
CA ASP A 105 -1.35 4.96 -16.01
C ASP A 105 -2.06 5.38 -14.72
N LEU A 106 -1.79 6.60 -14.25
CA LEU A 106 -2.42 7.14 -13.06
C LEU A 106 -3.70 7.89 -13.46
N PRO A 107 -4.88 7.44 -12.99
CA PRO A 107 -6.12 8.12 -13.31
C PRO A 107 -6.26 9.43 -12.51
N GLU A 108 -6.81 10.45 -13.15
CA GLU A 108 -6.93 11.81 -12.61
C GLU A 108 -7.80 11.89 -11.34
N HIS A 109 -8.80 10.99 -11.21
CA HIS A 109 -9.82 11.04 -10.16
C HIS A 109 -10.06 9.70 -9.43
N SER A 110 -9.14 8.74 -9.53
CA SER A 110 -9.29 7.47 -8.82
C SER A 110 -7.95 6.90 -8.35
N GLU A 111 -8.01 5.92 -7.46
CA GLU A 111 -6.82 5.21 -7.00
C GLU A 111 -6.43 4.17 -8.08
N PRO A 112 -5.23 4.23 -8.67
CA PRO A 112 -4.77 3.17 -9.57
C PRO A 112 -4.59 1.87 -8.78
N SER A 113 -4.94 0.76 -9.43
CA SER A 113 -4.65 -0.56 -8.88
C SER A 113 -3.26 -1.01 -9.33
N LEU A 114 -2.38 -1.29 -8.35
CA LEU A 114 -1.05 -1.84 -8.60
C LEU A 114 -0.99 -3.36 -8.41
N THR A 115 -2.15 -4.02 -8.31
CA THR A 115 -2.20 -5.49 -8.17
C THR A 115 -2.27 -6.16 -9.54
N ASP A 116 -1.45 -7.20 -9.71
CA ASP A 116 -1.39 -8.01 -10.94
C ASP A 116 -1.27 -7.20 -12.25
N THR A 117 -0.36 -6.22 -12.27
CA THR A 117 -0.17 -5.31 -13.41
C THR A 117 0.48 -6.00 -14.62
N SER A 118 0.67 -5.26 -15.72
CA SER A 118 1.34 -5.75 -16.93
C SER A 118 2.82 -6.02 -16.76
N SER A 119 3.42 -5.53 -15.69
CA SER A 119 4.85 -5.53 -15.51
C SER A 119 5.36 -6.96 -15.33
N ALA A 120 6.16 -7.43 -16.29
CA ALA A 120 6.70 -8.79 -16.26
C ALA A 120 7.57 -9.05 -15.03
N GLU A 121 8.20 -8.00 -14.50
CA GLU A 121 9.08 -7.99 -13.34
C GLU A 121 8.38 -7.47 -12.08
N GLY A 122 7.14 -6.97 -12.21
CA GLY A 122 6.43 -6.32 -11.12
C GLY A 122 5.96 -7.33 -10.07
N TYR A 123 6.13 -6.99 -8.80
CA TYR A 123 5.55 -7.77 -7.71
C TYR A 123 4.02 -7.59 -7.71
N PRO A 124 3.22 -8.66 -7.80
CA PRO A 124 1.81 -8.54 -8.13
C PRO A 124 0.91 -8.16 -6.94
N ILE A 125 1.46 -8.05 -5.73
CA ILE A 125 0.75 -7.60 -4.52
C ILE A 125 1.37 -6.28 -4.06
N SER A 126 1.26 -5.26 -4.92
CA SER A 126 1.78 -3.91 -4.69
C SER A 126 0.62 -2.92 -4.55
N GLY A 127 0.87 -1.75 -3.94
CA GLY A 127 -0.11 -0.69 -3.79
C GLY A 127 0.49 0.60 -3.27
N PHE A 128 -0.15 1.73 -3.59
CA PHE A 128 0.12 3.00 -2.93
C PHE A 128 -0.49 3.04 -1.53
N THR A 129 0.00 3.98 -0.71
CA THR A 129 -0.64 4.42 0.51
C THR A 129 -0.99 5.90 0.37
N TRP A 130 -2.09 6.33 0.98
CA TRP A 130 -2.67 7.64 0.71
C TRP A 130 -2.73 8.51 1.96
N LEU A 131 -2.46 9.80 1.78
CA LEU A 131 -2.79 10.83 2.75
C LEU A 131 -4.11 11.48 2.34
N LEU A 132 -5.05 11.59 3.28
CA LEU A 132 -6.31 12.31 3.08
C LEU A 132 -6.19 13.67 3.75
N VAL A 133 -6.28 14.73 2.94
CA VAL A 133 -6.06 16.11 3.35
C VAL A 133 -7.25 16.94 2.90
N TYR A 134 -7.81 17.77 3.79
CA TYR A 134 -8.86 18.73 3.40
C TYR A 134 -8.29 19.74 2.40
N THR A 135 -9.05 20.11 1.37
CA THR A 135 -8.60 21.15 0.43
C THR A 135 -8.51 22.51 1.13
N GLU A 136 -9.58 22.91 1.82
CA GLU A 136 -9.59 24.12 2.65
C GLU A 136 -9.05 23.81 4.04
N GLN A 137 -7.99 24.52 4.42
CA GLN A 137 -7.22 24.27 5.63
C GLN A 137 -7.71 25.09 6.84
N ASN A 138 -8.57 26.09 6.69
CA ASN A 138 -9.17 26.82 7.81
C ASN A 138 -10.28 26.03 8.56
N TYR A 139 -10.27 24.70 8.48
CA TYR A 139 -11.20 23.89 9.27
C TYR A 139 -10.88 24.05 10.76
N LEU A 140 -11.94 24.12 11.58
CA LEU A 140 -11.86 24.22 13.04
C LEU A 140 -10.99 25.40 13.53
N GLY A 141 -10.90 26.49 12.75
CA GLY A 141 -10.16 27.70 13.13
C GLY A 141 -8.64 27.54 13.10
N ARG A 142 -8.11 26.61 12.28
CA ARG A 142 -6.66 26.46 12.07
C ARG A 142 -6.02 27.77 11.59
N SER A 143 -4.90 28.16 12.21
CA SER A 143 -4.12 29.31 11.79
C SER A 143 -3.50 29.10 10.41
N ARG A 144 -3.28 30.19 9.69
CA ARG A 144 -2.62 30.15 8.37
C ARG A 144 -1.22 29.54 8.44
N GLU A 145 -0.43 29.92 9.43
CA GLU A 145 0.92 29.37 9.69
C GLU A 145 0.90 27.83 9.75
N ARG A 146 0.00 27.23 10.54
CA ARG A 146 -0.11 25.76 10.63
C ARG A 146 -0.59 25.10 9.33
N ALA A 147 -1.34 25.83 8.51
CA ALA A 147 -1.78 25.35 7.20
C ALA A 147 -0.62 25.37 6.20
N GLU A 148 0.22 26.41 6.24
CA GLU A 148 1.46 26.54 5.46
C GLU A 148 2.46 25.45 5.86
N ASP A 149 2.72 25.25 7.16
CA ASP A 149 3.59 24.16 7.67
C ASP A 149 3.17 22.78 7.15
N LEU A 150 1.85 22.49 7.13
CA LEU A 150 1.35 21.23 6.61
C LEU A 150 1.58 21.13 5.10
N ALA A 151 1.31 22.19 4.35
CA ALA A 151 1.48 22.19 2.90
C ALA A 151 2.96 22.00 2.52
N GLU A 152 3.88 22.68 3.22
CA GLU A 152 5.33 22.52 3.06
C GLU A 152 5.80 21.12 3.45
N LEU A 153 5.28 20.55 4.53
CA LEU A 153 5.59 19.17 4.92
C LEU A 153 5.16 18.19 3.82
N LEU A 154 3.95 18.32 3.29
CA LEU A 154 3.45 17.44 2.23
C LEU A 154 4.21 17.61 0.92
N TRP A 155 4.62 18.84 0.61
CA TRP A 155 5.53 19.13 -0.50
C TRP A 155 6.87 18.42 -0.29
N TRP A 156 7.50 18.57 0.88
CA TRP A 156 8.75 17.89 1.22
C TRP A 156 8.62 16.37 1.14
N VAL A 157 7.56 15.78 1.72
CA VAL A 157 7.31 14.33 1.67
C VAL A 157 7.22 13.81 0.23
N THR A 158 6.67 14.62 -0.69
CA THR A 158 6.50 14.27 -2.11
C THR A 158 7.81 14.41 -2.91
N HIS A 159 8.76 15.21 -2.42
CA HIS A 159 10.05 15.50 -3.06
C HIS A 159 11.19 14.90 -2.23
N ASP A 160 11.99 15.72 -1.54
CA ASP A 160 13.18 15.34 -0.76
C ASP A 160 12.94 14.20 0.24
N GLY A 161 11.73 14.10 0.79
CA GLY A 161 11.34 13.02 1.68
C GLY A 161 11.39 11.63 1.04
N GLN A 162 11.29 11.56 -0.30
CA GLN A 162 11.39 10.31 -1.05
C GLN A 162 12.77 9.67 -0.95
N ASP A 163 13.83 10.44 -0.70
CA ASP A 163 15.20 9.91 -0.52
C ASP A 163 15.33 8.98 0.69
N HIS A 164 14.42 9.10 1.66
CA HIS A 164 14.41 8.25 2.85
C HIS A 164 13.65 6.93 2.65
N THR A 165 12.82 6.80 1.61
CA THR A 165 11.91 5.66 1.43
C THR A 165 12.63 4.31 1.38
N THR A 166 13.69 4.22 0.58
CA THR A 166 14.42 2.96 0.35
C THR A 166 15.12 2.45 1.60
N THR A 167 15.60 3.36 2.47
CA THR A 167 16.18 3.02 3.78
C THR A 167 15.15 2.40 4.73
N LEU A 168 13.87 2.71 4.52
CA LEU A 168 12.72 2.17 5.25
C LEU A 168 12.03 1.02 4.49
N HIS A 169 12.68 0.51 3.42
CA HIS A 169 12.16 -0.55 2.55
C HIS A 169 10.88 -0.20 1.76
N TYR A 170 10.59 1.09 1.59
CA TYR A 170 9.57 1.58 0.68
C TYR A 170 10.17 1.93 -0.68
N ALA A 171 9.39 1.73 -1.74
CA ALA A 171 9.72 2.24 -3.06
C ALA A 171 9.37 3.74 -3.13
N PRO A 172 10.21 4.59 -3.77
CA PRO A 172 9.86 5.98 -4.01
C PRO A 172 8.69 6.08 -5.01
N LEU A 173 7.98 7.20 -4.95
CA LEU A 173 6.92 7.52 -5.89
C LEU A 173 7.48 7.60 -7.33
N PRO A 174 6.79 7.04 -8.33
CA PRO A 174 7.08 7.32 -9.74
C PRO A 174 6.92 8.82 -10.05
N GLU A 175 7.66 9.31 -11.05
CA GLU A 175 7.62 10.73 -11.46
C GLU A 175 6.19 11.23 -11.75
N GLU A 176 5.37 10.42 -12.42
CA GLU A 176 3.98 10.78 -12.71
C GLU A 176 3.13 10.90 -11.43
N ALA A 177 3.42 10.10 -10.40
CA ALA A 177 2.72 10.20 -9.11
C ALA A 177 3.13 11.45 -8.34
N VAL A 178 4.40 11.87 -8.46
CA VAL A 178 4.90 13.14 -7.92
C VAL A 178 4.17 14.30 -8.59
N LYS A 179 4.09 14.33 -9.94
CA LYS A 179 3.36 15.37 -10.68
C LYS A 179 1.90 15.48 -10.26
N GLN A 180 1.19 14.35 -10.18
CA GLN A 180 -0.22 14.36 -9.76
C GLN A 180 -0.38 14.81 -8.29
N ALA A 181 0.55 14.44 -7.41
CA ALA A 181 0.56 14.92 -6.03
C ALA A 181 0.81 16.43 -5.96
N GLU A 182 1.73 16.99 -6.75
CA GLU A 182 1.96 18.44 -6.83
C GLU A 182 0.70 19.20 -7.25
N GLU A 183 -0.01 18.71 -8.27
CA GLU A 183 -1.26 19.31 -8.75
C GLU A 183 -2.31 19.35 -7.65
N LEU A 184 -2.47 18.24 -6.91
CA LEU A 184 -3.39 18.18 -5.77
C LEU A 184 -2.98 19.10 -4.63
N LEU A 185 -1.68 19.16 -4.29
CA LEU A 185 -1.17 20.01 -3.22
C LEU A 185 -1.32 21.51 -3.53
N LYS A 186 -1.18 21.91 -4.80
CA LYS A 186 -1.43 23.29 -5.25
C LYS A 186 -2.90 23.71 -5.14
N THR A 187 -3.83 22.77 -4.95
CA THR A 187 -5.24 23.10 -4.65
C THR A 187 -5.49 23.49 -3.20
N LEU A 188 -4.52 23.31 -2.28
CA LEU A 188 -4.70 23.60 -0.87
C LEU A 188 -4.88 25.11 -0.64
N THR A 189 -5.90 25.48 0.12
CA THR A 189 -6.23 26.87 0.43
C THR A 189 -6.36 27.14 1.93
N HIS A 190 -6.19 28.40 2.32
CA HIS A 190 -6.64 28.95 3.60
C HIS A 190 -7.49 30.19 3.34
N ASN A 191 -8.76 30.13 3.74
CA ASN A 191 -9.76 31.16 3.40
C ASN A 191 -9.83 31.43 1.88
N GLY A 192 -9.75 30.38 1.07
CA GLY A 192 -9.74 30.48 -0.39
C GLY A 192 -8.45 31.05 -1.00
N SER A 193 -7.44 31.41 -0.20
CA SER A 193 -6.12 31.81 -0.70
C SER A 193 -5.21 30.58 -0.83
N PRO A 194 -4.49 30.39 -1.95
CA PRO A 194 -3.55 29.27 -2.11
C PRO A 194 -2.46 29.26 -1.02
N LEU A 195 -2.04 28.05 -0.64
CA LEU A 195 -0.96 27.81 0.34
C LEU A 195 0.38 27.49 -0.31
N LEU A 196 0.38 26.96 -1.53
CA LEU A 196 1.56 26.69 -2.34
C LEU A 196 1.46 27.48 -3.65
N GLN A 197 2.61 27.90 -4.19
CA GLN A 197 2.70 28.56 -5.50
C GLN A 197 2.96 27.55 -6.62
#